data_AF-A0A2A5H2B0-F1
#
_entry.id   AF-A0A2A5H2B0-F1
#
_cell.length_a   1.000
_cell.length_b   1.000
_cell.length_c   1.000
_cell.angle_alpha   90.00
_cell.angle_beta   90.00
_cell.angle_gamma   90.00
#
_symmetry.space_group_name_H-M   'P 1'
#
loop_
_entity.id
_entity.type
_entity.pdbx_description
1 polymer ?
#
loop_
_entity_poly.entity_id
_entity_poly.type
_entity_poly.pdbx_seq_one_letter_code
_entity_poly.pdbx_strand_id
1 'polypeptide(L)'
;MRKTILIFSALIIALLILFQLSKYSYASGDTSNEIFIAIIAIAFFIIGIYLNKKSLHKKQLFKNEIDHQKIKDLGISTREYEVLMKISEGLSNKEIADVLFISESTIKTHVSNILVKLDAKRRTQAIQKAKALQIISF
;
A
#
# COMPACT_ATOMS: atom_id res chain seq x y z
N MET A 1 8.84 -11.86 -2.96
CA MET A 1 9.99 -12.41 -2.21
C MET A 1 11.14 -12.84 -3.11
N ARG A 2 10.96 -13.69 -4.14
CA ARG A 2 12.07 -14.07 -5.05
C ARG A 2 12.69 -12.88 -5.81
N LYS A 3 11.86 -11.95 -6.31
CA LYS A 3 12.34 -10.75 -7.02
C LYS A 3 13.14 -9.78 -6.14
N THR A 4 12.78 -9.66 -4.86
CA THR A 4 13.52 -8.80 -3.92
C THR A 4 14.89 -9.39 -3.58
N ILE A 5 14.97 -10.71 -3.36
CA ILE A 5 16.24 -11.40 -3.08
C ILE A 5 17.23 -11.24 -4.24
N LEU A 6 16.77 -11.36 -5.49
CA LEU A 6 17.62 -11.16 -6.67
C LEU A 6 18.19 -9.74 -6.79
N ILE A 7 17.40 -8.72 -6.39
CA ILE A 7 17.85 -7.33 -6.40
C ILE A 7 18.93 -7.11 -5.34
N PHE A 8 18.74 -7.63 -4.12
CA PHE A 8 19.73 -7.53 -3.05
C PHE A 8 21.02 -8.30 -3.37
N SER A 9 20.93 -9.49 -3.96
CA SER A 9 22.12 -10.25 -4.37
C SER A 9 22.91 -9.53 -5.47
N ALA A 10 22.22 -8.94 -6.46
CA ALA A 10 22.88 -8.15 -7.50
C ALA A 10 23.57 -6.91 -6.92
N LEU A 11 22.96 -6.25 -5.93
CA LEU A 11 23.52 -5.08 -5.26
C LEU A 11 24.78 -5.42 -4.44
N ILE A 12 24.77 -6.55 -3.73
CA ILE A 12 25.94 -7.03 -2.98
C ILE A 12 27.10 -7.36 -3.92
N ILE A 13 26.83 -8.03 -5.05
CA ILE A 13 27.85 -8.35 -6.05
C ILE A 13 28.45 -7.08 -6.65
N ALA A 14 27.61 -6.08 -6.98
CA ALA A 14 28.09 -4.79 -7.48
C ALA A 14 28.98 -4.05 -6.46
N LEU A 15 28.61 -4.10 -5.17
CA LEU A 15 29.41 -3.51 -4.08
C LEU A 15 30.78 -4.20 -3.93
N LEU A 16 30.82 -5.53 -4.04
CA LEU A 16 32.07 -6.29 -3.97
C LEU A 16 33.00 -6.00 -5.15
N ILE A 17 32.44 -5.88 -6.36
CA ILE A 17 33.22 -5.51 -7.56
C ILE A 17 33.80 -4.10 -7.41
N LEU A 18 33.02 -3.16 -6.89
CA LEU A 18 33.46 -1.79 -6.58
C LEU A 18 34.62 -1.78 -5.58
N PHE A 19 34.51 -2.57 -4.51
CA PHE A 19 35.56 -2.67 -3.50
C PHE A 19 36.86 -3.24 -4.07
N GLN A 20 36.79 -4.21 -4.98
CA GLN A 20 37.98 -4.74 -5.66
C GLN A 20 38.63 -3.71 -6.59
N LEU A 21 37.83 -2.96 -7.35
CA LEU A 21 38.32 -1.88 -8.21
C LEU A 21 39.00 -0.78 -7.39
N SER A 22 38.44 -0.40 -6.24
CA SER A 22 39.03 0.57 -5.31
C SER A 22 40.39 0.13 -4.79
N LYS A 23 40.57 -1.15 -4.45
CA LYS A 23 41.88 -1.70 -4.04
C LYS A 23 42.91 -1.67 -5.16
N TYR A 24 42.51 -2.04 -6.37
CA TYR A 24 43.39 -2.03 -7.54
C TYR A 24 43.84 -0.59 -7.89
N SER A 25 42.92 0.35 -7.74
CA SER A 25 43.10 1.78 -7.96
C SER A 25 44.05 2.43 -6.93
N TYR A 26 43.95 2.08 -5.64
CA TYR A 26 44.83 2.59 -4.58
C TYR A 26 46.32 2.24 -4.77
N ALA A 27 46.61 1.12 -5.45
CA ALA A 27 47.98 0.71 -5.73
C ALA A 27 48.70 1.56 -6.80
N SER A 28 47.96 2.38 -7.58
CA SER A 28 48.52 3.14 -8.72
C SER A 28 48.74 4.64 -8.45
N GLY A 29 48.33 5.17 -7.28
CA GLY A 29 48.71 6.51 -6.82
C GLY A 29 48.28 7.71 -7.69
N ASP A 30 47.36 7.54 -8.64
CA ASP A 30 47.01 8.57 -9.62
C ASP A 30 45.60 9.16 -9.40
N THR A 31 45.46 10.45 -9.72
CA THR A 31 44.23 11.29 -9.62
C THR A 31 43.01 10.71 -10.36
N SER A 32 43.27 9.78 -11.28
CA SER A 32 42.27 8.94 -11.95
C SER A 32 41.31 8.25 -10.97
N ASN A 33 41.74 7.96 -9.73
CA ASN A 33 40.96 7.25 -8.72
C ASN A 33 39.71 8.02 -8.23
N GLU A 34 39.78 9.35 -8.16
CA GLU A 34 38.65 10.19 -7.73
C GLU A 34 37.53 10.19 -8.77
N ILE A 35 37.92 10.18 -10.06
CA ILE A 35 37.00 10.14 -11.20
C ILE A 35 36.22 8.82 -11.20
N PHE A 36 36.88 7.70 -10.91
CA PHE A 36 36.20 6.40 -10.81
C PHE A 36 35.13 6.37 -9.70
N ILE A 37 35.44 6.92 -8.52
CA ILE A 37 34.47 6.98 -7.41
C ILE A 37 33.28 7.86 -7.79
N ALA A 38 33.51 9.01 -8.43
CA ALA A 38 32.46 9.92 -8.89
C ALA A 38 31.52 9.26 -9.92
N ILE A 39 32.06 8.55 -10.91
CA ILE A 39 31.27 7.82 -11.92
C ILE A 39 30.36 6.79 -11.26
N ILE A 40 30.89 6.05 -10.29
CA ILE A 40 30.13 5.01 -9.61
C ILE A 40 29.03 5.61 -8.72
N ALA A 41 29.31 6.70 -8.01
CA ALA A 41 28.30 7.43 -7.23
C ALA A 41 27.12 7.89 -8.12
N ILE A 42 27.40 8.40 -9.32
CA ILE A 42 26.38 8.81 -10.29
C ILE A 42 25.56 7.60 -10.77
N ALA A 43 26.21 6.47 -11.07
CA ALA A 43 25.52 5.25 -11.47
C ALA A 43 24.55 4.75 -10.39
N PHE A 44 24.98 4.70 -9.13
CA PHE A 44 24.11 4.32 -8.01
C PHE A 44 22.97 5.31 -7.77
N PHE A 45 23.20 6.61 -7.95
CA PHE A 45 22.16 7.63 -7.84
C PHE A 45 21.06 7.46 -8.90
N ILE A 46 21.45 7.21 -10.15
CA ILE A 46 20.52 6.95 -11.27
C ILE A 46 19.71 5.67 -11.02
N ILE A 47 20.39 4.59 -10.58
CA ILE A 47 19.73 3.32 -10.24
C ILE A 47 18.75 3.49 -9.08
N GLY A 48 19.13 4.24 -8.04
CA GLY A 48 18.29 4.55 -6.89
C GLY A 48 17.01 5.30 -7.31
N ILE A 49 17.14 6.32 -8.16
CA ILE A 49 16.00 7.05 -8.72
C ILE A 49 15.11 6.13 -9.57
N TYR A 50 15.70 5.29 -10.41
CA TYR A 50 14.96 4.36 -11.28
C TYR A 50 14.17 3.34 -10.46
N LEU A 51 14.75 2.78 -9.39
CA LEU A 51 14.08 1.87 -8.48
C LEU A 51 12.96 2.57 -7.68
N ASN A 52 13.14 3.84 -7.30
CA ASN A 52 12.14 4.61 -6.56
C ASN A 52 10.93 4.98 -7.44
N LYS A 53 11.11 5.18 -8.75
CA LYS A 53 10.02 5.55 -9.66
C LYS A 53 8.86 4.53 -9.68
N LYS A 54 9.11 3.25 -9.36
CA LYS A 54 8.06 2.21 -9.29
C LYS A 54 7.18 2.30 -8.02
N SER A 55 7.57 3.09 -7.02
CA SER A 55 6.78 3.32 -5.80
C SER A 55 5.88 4.57 -5.89
N LEU A 56 6.19 5.50 -6.79
CA LEU A 56 5.46 6.77 -6.94
C LEU A 56 4.19 6.67 -7.79
N HIS A 57 3.92 5.53 -8.43
CA HIS A 57 2.77 5.36 -9.34
C HIS A 57 1.61 4.54 -8.74
N LYS A 58 1.44 4.57 -7.41
CA LYS A 58 0.19 4.13 -6.75
C LYS A 58 -0.51 5.25 -5.97
N LYS A 59 -0.16 6.51 -6.26
CA LYS A 59 -0.72 7.70 -5.58
C LYS A 59 -1.28 8.74 -6.57
N GLN A 60 -1.83 8.31 -7.70
CA GLN A 60 -2.56 9.21 -8.58
C GLN A 60 -3.87 8.54 -9.03
N LEU A 61 -4.96 9.28 -8.82
CA LEU A 61 -6.35 9.06 -9.28
C LEU A 61 -7.29 8.31 -8.31
N PHE A 62 -7.34 8.72 -7.02
CA PHE A 62 -8.61 8.67 -6.28
C PHE A 62 -9.35 9.98 -6.51
N LYS A 63 -9.98 10.08 -7.68
CA LYS A 63 -11.02 11.06 -7.92
C LYS A 63 -12.26 10.54 -7.18
N ASN A 64 -12.78 11.35 -6.26
CA ASN A 64 -13.94 11.09 -5.39
C ASN A 64 -15.23 10.90 -6.20
N GLU A 65 -15.35 9.82 -6.94
CA GLU A 65 -16.63 9.32 -7.41
C GLU A 65 -16.80 7.93 -6.80
N ILE A 66 -17.35 7.89 -5.59
CA ILE A 66 -17.84 6.64 -5.00
C ILE A 66 -18.75 6.02 -6.07
N ASP A 67 -18.45 4.80 -6.49
CA ASP A 67 -19.22 4.09 -7.50
C ASP A 67 -20.57 3.68 -6.89
N HIS A 68 -21.53 4.61 -6.91
CA HIS A 68 -22.85 4.42 -6.32
C HIS A 68 -23.62 3.29 -7.02
N GLN A 69 -23.22 2.93 -8.26
CA GLN A 69 -23.79 1.78 -8.95
C GLN A 69 -23.33 0.47 -8.31
N LYS A 70 -22.04 0.30 -8.01
CA LYS A 70 -21.58 -0.90 -7.27
C LYS A 70 -22.23 -1.06 -5.91
N ILE A 71 -22.49 0.03 -5.19
CA ILE A 71 -23.20 -0.02 -3.89
C ILE A 71 -24.62 -0.55 -4.08
N LYS A 72 -25.32 -0.08 -5.12
CA LYS A 72 -26.65 -0.58 -5.50
C LYS A 72 -26.63 -2.03 -5.95
N ASP A 73 -25.66 -2.44 -6.76
CA ASP A 73 -25.54 -3.81 -7.27
C ASP A 73 -25.32 -4.83 -6.13
N LEU A 74 -24.61 -4.43 -5.08
CA LEU A 74 -24.42 -5.22 -3.86
C LEU A 74 -25.65 -5.19 -2.93
N GLY A 75 -26.67 -4.39 -3.26
CA GLY A 75 -27.86 -4.19 -2.43
C GLY A 75 -27.57 -3.54 -1.09
N ILE A 76 -26.44 -2.82 -0.95
CA ILE A 76 -26.07 -2.13 0.30
C ILE A 76 -26.92 -0.86 0.40
N SER A 77 -27.69 -0.75 1.48
CA SER A 77 -28.49 0.43 1.77
C SER A 77 -27.61 1.59 2.23
N THR A 78 -28.13 2.82 2.12
CA THR A 78 -27.45 4.02 2.64
C THR A 78 -27.02 3.86 4.09
N ARG A 79 -27.88 3.27 4.93
CA ARG A 79 -27.60 3.07 6.35
C ARG A 79 -26.50 2.02 6.59
N GLU A 80 -26.51 0.93 5.84
CA GLU A 80 -25.45 -0.07 5.90
C GLU A 80 -24.12 0.49 5.40
N TYR A 81 -24.16 1.37 4.40
CA TYR A 81 -22.97 2.06 3.91
C TYR A 81 -22.37 2.99 4.99
N GLU A 82 -23.19 3.78 5.68
CA GLU A 82 -22.74 4.58 6.83
C GLU A 82 -22.10 3.71 7.91
N VAL A 83 -22.72 2.59 8.27
CA VAL A 83 -22.17 1.63 9.23
C VAL A 83 -20.84 1.06 8.74
N LEU A 84 -20.73 0.69 7.45
CA LEU A 84 -19.49 0.18 6.85
C LEU A 84 -18.36 1.23 6.89
N MET A 85 -18.67 2.50 6.64
CA MET A 85 -17.73 3.61 6.78
C MET A 85 -17.21 3.71 8.21
N LYS A 86 -18.09 3.69 9.21
CA LYS A 86 -17.68 3.73 10.62
C LYS A 86 -16.88 2.50 11.07
N ILE A 87 -17.19 1.33 10.52
CA ILE A 87 -16.39 0.12 10.72
C ILE A 87 -14.96 0.31 10.16
N SER A 88 -14.82 1.02 9.03
CA SER A 88 -13.52 1.30 8.40
C SER A 88 -12.68 2.33 9.18
N GLU A 89 -13.33 3.24 9.91
CA GLU A 89 -12.70 4.16 10.86
C GLU A 89 -12.19 3.44 12.13
N GLY A 90 -12.53 2.15 12.31
CA GLY A 90 -12.10 1.34 13.45
C GLY A 90 -13.07 1.34 14.64
N LEU A 91 -14.23 1.98 14.52
CA LEU A 91 -15.20 2.08 15.61
C LEU A 91 -15.81 0.72 15.98
N SER A 92 -16.08 0.52 17.27
CA SER A 92 -16.83 -0.60 17.83
C SER A 92 -18.34 -0.44 17.61
N ASN A 93 -19.12 -1.52 17.69
CA ASN A 93 -20.57 -1.45 17.48
C ASN A 93 -21.27 -0.46 18.44
N LYS A 94 -20.74 -0.31 19.65
CA LYS A 94 -21.23 0.64 20.65
C LYS A 94 -20.95 2.07 20.23
N GLU A 95 -19.71 2.39 19.83
CA GLU A 95 -19.36 3.73 19.35
C GLU A 95 -20.14 4.10 18.09
N ILE A 96 -20.36 3.14 17.19
CA ILE A 96 -21.19 3.35 15.99
C ILE A 96 -22.64 3.63 16.39
N ALA A 97 -23.17 2.89 17.36
CA ALA A 97 -24.52 3.09 17.89
C ALA A 97 -24.68 4.50 18.49
N ASP A 98 -23.68 4.95 19.26
CA ASP A 98 -23.65 6.28 19.87
C ASP A 98 -23.58 7.38 18.80
N VAL A 99 -22.68 7.24 17.81
CA VAL A 99 -22.51 8.22 16.71
C VAL A 99 -23.74 8.30 15.81
N LEU A 100 -24.42 7.17 15.59
CA LEU A 100 -25.55 7.06 14.69
C LEU A 100 -26.91 7.15 15.41
N PHE A 101 -26.91 7.41 16.72
CA PHE A 101 -28.09 7.56 17.60
C PHE A 101 -29.10 6.40 17.52
N ILE A 102 -28.61 5.16 17.48
CA ILE A 102 -29.44 3.94 17.44
C ILE A 102 -28.88 2.86 18.37
N SER A 103 -29.63 1.79 18.62
CA SER A 103 -29.16 0.73 19.53
C SER A 103 -28.00 -0.09 18.96
N GLU A 104 -27.12 -0.58 19.84
CA GLU A 104 -26.05 -1.52 19.46
C GLU A 104 -26.59 -2.80 18.80
N SER A 105 -27.78 -3.27 19.21
CA SER A 105 -28.46 -4.41 18.56
C SER A 105 -28.79 -4.12 17.09
N THR A 106 -29.21 -2.90 16.78
CA THR A 106 -29.49 -2.48 15.39
C THR A 106 -28.19 -2.43 14.57
N ILE A 107 -27.10 -1.96 15.16
CA ILE A 107 -25.78 -2.00 14.51
C ILE A 107 -25.34 -3.44 14.25
N LYS A 108 -25.52 -4.37 15.20
CA LYS A 108 -25.20 -5.79 14.99
C LYS A 108 -25.96 -6.37 13.80
N THR A 109 -27.24 -6.01 13.63
CA THR A 109 -28.05 -6.42 12.47
C THR A 109 -27.48 -5.85 11.17
N HIS A 110 -27.16 -4.55 11.12
CA HIS A 110 -26.54 -3.95 9.93
C HIS A 110 -25.19 -4.59 9.60
N VAL A 111 -24.33 -4.83 10.60
CA VAL A 111 -23.04 -5.52 10.42
C VAL A 111 -23.26 -6.91 9.84
N SER A 112 -24.20 -7.68 10.37
CA SER A 112 -24.53 -9.02 9.85
C SER A 112 -24.95 -8.96 8.38
N ASN A 113 -25.81 -8.02 8.01
CA ASN A 113 -26.27 -7.88 6.63
C ASN A 113 -25.13 -7.44 5.69
N ILE A 114 -24.27 -6.52 6.12
CA ILE A 114 -23.07 -6.11 5.37
C ILE A 114 -22.14 -7.29 5.12
N LEU A 115 -21.92 -8.14 6.15
CA LEU A 115 -21.11 -9.35 6.03
C LEU A 115 -21.68 -10.30 4.98
N VAL A 116 -23.00 -10.52 4.97
CA VAL A 116 -23.66 -11.35 3.95
C VAL A 116 -23.53 -10.75 2.56
N LYS A 117 -23.83 -9.44 2.39
CA LYS A 117 -23.79 -8.74 1.10
C LYS A 117 -22.40 -8.67 0.48
N LEU A 118 -21.37 -8.58 1.32
CA LEU A 118 -19.98 -8.59 0.88
C LEU A 118 -19.39 -10.01 0.85
N ASP A 119 -20.15 -11.06 1.16
CA ASP A 119 -19.64 -12.44 1.28
C ASP A 119 -18.39 -12.50 2.20
N ALA A 120 -18.49 -11.88 3.37
CA ALA A 120 -17.42 -11.77 4.35
C ALA A 120 -17.81 -12.48 5.65
N LYS A 121 -16.86 -13.19 6.25
CA LYS A 121 -17.05 -13.88 7.54
C LYS A 121 -16.68 -13.00 8.75
N ARG A 122 -15.87 -11.96 8.53
CA ARG A 122 -15.33 -11.09 9.58
C ARG A 122 -15.35 -9.63 9.13
N ARG A 123 -15.50 -8.71 10.09
CA ARG A 123 -15.48 -7.25 9.83
C ARG A 123 -14.26 -6.81 9.03
N THR A 124 -13.08 -7.32 9.35
CA THR A 124 -11.84 -6.96 8.64
C THR A 124 -11.85 -7.45 7.20
N GLN A 125 -12.44 -8.62 6.93
CA GLN A 125 -12.61 -9.14 5.58
C GLN A 125 -13.58 -8.28 4.78
N ALA A 126 -14.67 -7.82 5.41
CA ALA A 126 -15.62 -6.90 4.77
C ALA A 126 -14.94 -5.58 4.36
N ILE A 127 -14.11 -5.00 5.23
CA ILE A 127 -13.31 -3.81 4.91
C ILE A 127 -12.38 -4.09 3.71
N GLN A 128 -11.68 -5.23 3.70
CA GLN A 128 -10.78 -5.57 2.59
C GLN A 128 -11.53 -5.74 1.27
N LYS A 129 -12.69 -6.41 1.28
CA LYS A 129 -13.55 -6.57 0.10
C LYS A 129 -14.12 -5.24 -0.37
N ALA A 130 -14.65 -4.42 0.55
CA ALA A 130 -15.15 -3.08 0.26
C ALA A 130 -14.07 -2.19 -0.37
N LYS A 131 -12.82 -2.28 0.11
CA LYS A 131 -11.67 -1.60 -0.49
C LYS A 131 -11.36 -2.12 -1.89
N ALA A 132 -11.38 -3.44 -2.09
CA ALA A 132 -11.13 -4.05 -3.41
C ALA A 132 -12.21 -3.66 -4.43
N LEU A 133 -13.46 -3.51 -3.98
CA LEU A 133 -14.60 -3.04 -4.77
C LEU A 133 -14.63 -1.52 -4.94
N GLN A 134 -13.69 -0.79 -4.32
CA GLN A 134 -13.58 0.67 -4.36
C GLN A 134 -14.82 1.41 -3.84
N ILE A 135 -15.55 0.80 -2.91
CA ILE A 135 -16.71 1.45 -2.25
C ILE A 135 -16.31 2.20 -0.98
N ILE A 136 -15.11 1.97 -0.42
CA ILE A 136 -14.54 2.76 0.70
C ILE A 136 -13.09 3.17 0.38
N SER A 137 -12.69 4.37 0.79
CA SER A 137 -11.34 4.93 0.60
C SER A 137 -10.61 5.14 1.92
N PHE A 138 -9.28 5.01 1.93
CA PHE A 138 -8.39 5.37 3.03
C PHE A 138 -7.55 6.58 2.63
#